data_AF-A0A7W1N7P5-F1
#
_entry.id   AF-A0A7W1N7P5-F1
#
_cell.length_a   1.000
_cell.length_b   1.000
_cell.length_c   1.000
_cell.angle_alpha   90.00
_cell.angle_beta   90.00
_cell.angle_gamma   90.00
#
_symmetry.space_group_name_H-M   'P 1'
#
loop_
_entity.id
_entity.type
_entity.pdbx_description
1 polymer ?
#
loop_
_entity_poly.entity_id
_entity_poly.type
_entity_poly.pdbx_seq_one_letter_code
_entity_poly.pdbx_strand_id
1 'polypeptide(L)'
;MASHATTPGRRVWATIAIVSLLCSIVAGAGSAASRVATPPVSFTGTYVVTFRVTNTTGFKPTTWIYGVVSACTRPCKSVSFHQRLASETSWRSFVLTYNWSGSAYEITPRVQKGMSDCRGTKGAAVKRGYDVVSTQTFRPTRVVNGRAVAFSGRGLDAYKVNDRGRRGGCTAGAYTFALSGKSQ
;
A
#
# COMPACT_ATOMS: atom_id res chain seq x y z
N MET A 1 -47.42 -39.58 -65.51
CA MET A 1 -48.54 -40.54 -65.50
C MET A 1 -48.26 -41.58 -64.44
N ALA A 2 -49.21 -41.78 -63.49
CA ALA A 2 -49.41 -42.93 -62.59
C ALA A 2 -48.25 -43.36 -61.66
N SER A 3 -48.40 -43.82 -60.41
CA SER A 3 -49.52 -43.98 -59.48
C SER A 3 -48.95 -44.35 -58.10
N HIS A 4 -49.71 -44.05 -57.05
CA HIS A 4 -49.54 -44.50 -55.66
C HIS A 4 -49.41 -46.03 -55.46
N ALA A 5 -48.71 -46.46 -54.41
CA ALA A 5 -49.20 -47.45 -53.44
C ALA A 5 -48.35 -47.46 -52.15
N THR A 6 -48.99 -47.78 -51.03
CA THR A 6 -48.62 -47.41 -49.65
C THR A 6 -48.57 -48.65 -48.74
N THR A 7 -47.51 -48.75 -47.90
CA THR A 7 -47.45 -49.41 -46.54
C THR A 7 -47.77 -50.92 -46.39
N PRO A 8 -47.61 -51.59 -45.22
CA PRO A 8 -46.89 -51.27 -43.97
C PRO A 8 -46.07 -52.43 -43.32
N GLY A 9 -45.19 -52.07 -42.38
CA GLY A 9 -44.57 -53.01 -41.42
C GLY A 9 -44.29 -52.34 -40.07
N ARG A 10 -45.33 -52.15 -39.26
CA ARG A 10 -45.34 -51.83 -37.81
C ARG A 10 -45.05 -53.14 -37.04
N ARG A 11 -44.45 -53.26 -35.86
CA ARG A 11 -44.03 -52.48 -34.67
C ARG A 11 -42.94 -53.36 -33.99
N VAL A 12 -42.13 -52.90 -33.04
CA VAL A 12 -42.39 -52.98 -31.59
C VAL A 12 -41.30 -52.19 -30.86
N TRP A 13 -41.77 -51.47 -29.84
CA TRP A 13 -41.03 -50.58 -28.96
C TRP A 13 -40.05 -51.34 -28.04
N ALA A 14 -38.87 -50.77 -27.80
CA ALA A 14 -38.14 -50.98 -26.55
C ALA A 14 -37.29 -49.75 -26.23
N THR A 15 -37.83 -48.95 -25.32
CA THR A 15 -37.21 -47.86 -24.57
C THR A 15 -35.93 -48.33 -23.86
N ILE A 16 -34.75 -47.82 -24.21
CA ILE A 16 -33.56 -47.88 -23.33
C ILE A 16 -32.79 -46.55 -23.36
N ALA A 17 -33.08 -45.77 -22.32
CA ALA A 17 -32.18 -44.96 -21.49
C ALA A 17 -30.99 -44.23 -22.14
N ILE A 18 -31.15 -42.91 -22.27
CA ILE A 18 -30.09 -41.90 -22.25
C ILE A 18 -29.47 -41.87 -20.85
N VAL A 19 -28.25 -42.37 -20.67
CA VAL A 19 -27.43 -42.09 -19.48
C VAL A 19 -25.96 -42.04 -19.87
N SER A 20 -25.27 -40.99 -19.40
CA SER A 20 -23.80 -40.74 -19.48
C SER A 20 -23.36 -40.13 -20.81
N LEU A 21 -22.86 -38.91 -20.90
CA LEU A 21 -21.83 -38.30 -20.06
C LEU A 21 -21.91 -36.77 -20.20
N LEU A 22 -22.49 -36.10 -19.20
CA LEU A 22 -22.24 -34.68 -18.92
C LEU A 22 -20.81 -34.57 -18.36
N CYS A 23 -19.81 -34.53 -19.23
CA CYS A 23 -18.49 -34.05 -18.85
C CYS A 23 -18.43 -32.55 -19.20
N SER A 24 -18.91 -31.78 -18.25
CA SER A 24 -18.77 -30.33 -18.15
C SER A 24 -17.30 -29.92 -18.35
N ILE A 25 -16.92 -29.53 -19.56
CA ILE A 25 -15.83 -28.57 -19.72
C ILE A 25 -16.49 -27.20 -19.64
N VAL A 26 -16.92 -26.85 -18.42
CA VAL A 26 -16.82 -25.44 -18.03
C VAL A 26 -15.32 -25.21 -18.02
N ALA A 27 -14.79 -24.71 -19.14
CA ALA A 27 -13.47 -24.16 -19.19
C ALA A 27 -13.43 -23.17 -18.03
N GLY A 28 -12.76 -23.58 -16.95
CA GLY A 28 -12.52 -22.71 -15.84
C GLY A 28 -11.87 -21.49 -16.43
N ALA A 29 -12.59 -20.38 -16.46
CA ALA A 29 -12.02 -19.10 -16.15
C ALA A 29 -11.41 -19.27 -14.76
N GLY A 30 -10.24 -19.92 -14.72
CA GLY A 30 -9.40 -19.98 -13.57
C GLY A 30 -9.08 -18.52 -13.34
N SER A 31 -9.80 -17.92 -12.39
CA SER A 31 -9.41 -16.68 -11.76
C SER A 31 -7.92 -16.84 -11.51
N ALA A 32 -7.11 -16.16 -12.33
CA ALA A 32 -5.72 -15.95 -12.03
C ALA A 32 -5.76 -15.11 -10.76
N ALA A 33 -5.84 -15.80 -9.61
CA ALA A 33 -5.62 -15.19 -8.32
C ALA A 33 -4.21 -14.63 -8.43
N SER A 34 -4.13 -13.33 -8.74
CA SER A 34 -2.88 -12.60 -8.88
C SER A 34 -2.16 -12.80 -7.56
N ARG A 35 -1.21 -13.74 -7.53
CA ARG A 35 -0.46 -14.06 -6.32
C ARG A 35 0.32 -12.81 -6.00
N VAL A 36 -0.13 -12.07 -5.00
CA VAL A 36 0.59 -10.92 -4.43
C VAL A 36 2.02 -11.40 -4.19
N ALA A 37 2.99 -10.83 -4.92
CA ALA A 37 4.36 -11.29 -4.86
C ALA A 37 4.84 -11.28 -3.40
N THR A 38 5.64 -12.26 -2.97
CA THR A 38 6.09 -12.31 -1.58
C THR A 38 7.30 -11.39 -1.38
N PRO A 39 7.33 -10.52 -0.35
CA PRO A 39 8.45 -9.60 -0.16
C PRO A 39 9.73 -10.36 0.22
N PRO A 40 10.86 -10.16 -0.48
CA PRO A 40 12.06 -10.96 -0.27
C PRO A 40 13.01 -10.39 0.81
N VAL A 41 12.48 -9.72 1.85
CA VAL A 41 13.30 -8.98 2.82
C VAL A 41 12.88 -9.17 4.28
N SER A 42 13.82 -8.93 5.19
CA SER A 42 13.63 -8.67 6.62
C SER A 42 13.92 -7.21 6.97
N PHE A 43 13.32 -6.71 8.06
CA PHE A 43 13.64 -5.39 8.64
C PHE A 43 14.01 -5.55 10.11
N THR A 44 15.07 -4.85 10.52
CA THR A 44 15.52 -4.78 11.91
C THR A 44 16.37 -3.54 12.14
N GLY A 45 16.45 -3.08 13.39
CA GLY A 45 17.24 -1.94 13.82
C GLY A 45 16.63 -0.58 13.46
N THR A 46 17.50 0.39 13.21
CA THR A 46 17.13 1.80 13.00
C THR A 46 17.45 2.22 11.57
N TYR A 47 16.61 3.10 11.02
CA TYR A 47 16.76 3.69 9.70
C TYR A 47 16.74 5.22 9.81
N VAL A 48 17.66 5.89 9.14
CA VAL A 48 17.60 7.34 8.90
C VAL A 48 16.80 7.57 7.63
N VAL A 49 15.73 8.34 7.73
CA VAL A 49 14.79 8.59 6.63
C VAL A 49 14.74 10.08 6.33
N THR A 50 15.06 10.45 5.10
CA THR A 50 14.96 11.83 4.62
C THR A 50 13.71 12.01 3.79
N PHE A 51 12.93 13.04 4.10
CA PHE A 51 11.73 13.45 3.39
C PHE A 51 12.02 14.73 2.60
N ARG A 52 11.68 14.73 1.32
CA ARG A 52 11.83 15.89 0.43
C ARG A 52 10.53 16.18 -0.28
N VAL A 53 9.95 17.35 -0.04
CA VAL A 53 8.78 17.85 -0.79
C VAL A 53 9.18 18.09 -2.24
N THR A 54 8.36 17.60 -3.17
CA THR A 54 8.67 17.59 -4.61
C THR A 54 7.80 18.51 -5.44
N ASN A 55 6.62 18.88 -4.95
CA ASN A 55 5.67 19.74 -5.68
C ASN A 55 5.73 21.22 -5.25
N THR A 56 6.68 21.60 -4.40
CA THR A 56 6.85 23.00 -3.98
C THR A 56 8.31 23.32 -3.71
N THR A 57 8.72 24.54 -4.06
CA THR A 57 10.07 25.05 -3.87
C THR A 57 10.26 25.65 -2.47
N GLY A 58 11.52 25.72 -2.02
CA GLY A 58 11.87 26.34 -0.74
C GLY A 58 11.62 25.48 0.52
N PHE A 59 11.27 24.21 0.35
CA PHE A 59 11.22 23.24 1.44
C PHE A 59 12.60 22.63 1.68
N LYS A 60 13.11 22.78 2.90
CA LYS A 60 14.30 22.05 3.33
C LYS A 60 13.91 20.58 3.59
N PRO A 61 14.71 19.61 3.13
CA PRO A 61 14.47 18.21 3.48
C PRO A 61 14.49 18.01 5.00
N THR A 62 13.58 17.16 5.49
CA THR A 62 13.49 16.82 6.91
C THR A 62 14.03 15.43 7.14
N THR A 63 14.84 15.25 8.19
CA THR A 63 15.40 13.95 8.56
C THR A 63 14.69 13.39 9.79
N TRP A 64 14.28 12.13 9.65
CA TRP A 64 13.61 11.34 10.67
C TRP A 64 14.43 10.11 11.00
N ILE A 65 14.24 9.61 12.21
CA ILE A 65 14.81 8.34 12.67
C ILE A 65 13.64 7.38 12.87
N TYR A 66 13.70 6.23 12.21
CA TYR A 66 12.70 5.18 12.22
C TYR A 66 13.30 3.97 12.94
N GLY A 67 12.75 3.62 14.11
CA GLY A 67 13.12 2.40 14.84
C GLY A 67 12.12 1.30 14.57
N VAL A 68 12.57 0.14 14.10
CA VAL A 68 11.71 -1.04 13.92
C VAL A 68 11.19 -1.48 15.30
N VAL A 69 9.86 -1.53 15.48
CA VAL A 69 9.24 -1.88 16.77
C VAL A 69 9.51 -3.34 17.14
N SER A 70 9.40 -4.23 16.16
CA SER A 70 9.74 -5.64 16.29
C SER A 70 10.34 -6.10 14.97
N ALA A 71 11.49 -6.78 15.05
CA ALA A 71 12.17 -7.27 13.87
C ALA A 71 11.24 -8.23 13.11
N CYS A 72 11.08 -8.02 11.80
CA CYS A 72 10.32 -8.92 10.96
C CYS A 72 11.28 -9.78 10.14
N THR A 73 11.06 -11.09 10.17
CA THR A 73 11.85 -12.05 9.41
C THR A 73 11.39 -12.11 7.95
N ARG A 74 12.26 -12.61 7.07
CA ARG A 74 11.93 -12.80 5.65
C ARG A 74 11.01 -14.02 5.51
N PRO A 75 9.84 -13.91 4.83
CA PRO A 75 9.33 -12.73 4.14
C PRO A 75 8.56 -11.76 5.06
N CYS A 76 9.01 -10.51 5.12
CA CYS A 76 8.39 -9.50 5.97
C CYS A 76 7.14 -8.91 5.30
N LYS A 77 5.95 -9.44 5.60
CA LYS A 77 4.70 -8.94 5.00
C LYS A 77 4.20 -7.63 5.60
N SER A 78 4.62 -7.32 6.83
CA SER A 78 4.26 -6.08 7.53
C SER A 78 5.44 -5.65 8.40
N VAL A 79 5.68 -4.35 8.50
CA VAL A 79 6.71 -3.76 9.34
C VAL A 79 6.16 -2.52 10.04
N SER A 80 6.51 -2.40 11.32
CA SER A 80 6.06 -1.31 12.18
C SER A 80 7.25 -0.49 12.66
N PHE A 81 7.12 0.84 12.64
CA PHE A 81 8.16 1.77 13.07
C PHE A 81 7.66 2.72 14.16
N HIS A 82 8.46 2.91 15.20
CA HIS A 82 8.45 4.15 15.97
C HIS A 82 9.25 5.21 15.21
N GLN A 83 8.88 6.47 15.36
CA GLN A 83 9.58 7.55 14.67
C GLN A 83 9.83 8.76 15.58
N ARG A 84 10.90 9.49 15.28
CA ARG A 84 11.19 10.83 15.83
C ARG A 84 11.88 11.67 14.77
N LEU A 85 11.80 12.99 14.89
CA LEU A 85 12.70 13.86 14.13
C LEU A 85 14.14 13.64 14.58
N ALA A 86 15.10 13.82 13.68
CA ALA A 86 16.52 13.71 14.03
C ALA A 86 16.93 14.70 15.14
N SER A 87 16.26 15.86 15.21
CA SER A 87 16.43 16.89 16.24
C SER A 87 15.72 16.59 17.57
N GLU A 88 14.85 15.57 17.62
CA GLU A 88 14.12 15.17 18.83
C GLU A 88 14.88 14.04 19.54
N THR A 89 14.84 14.01 20.87
CA THR A 89 15.40 12.90 21.67
C THR A 89 14.37 11.82 21.95
N SER A 90 13.10 12.19 22.10
CA SER A 90 12.01 11.27 22.43
C SER A 90 11.34 10.67 21.20
N TRP A 91 10.98 9.38 21.28
CA TRP A 91 10.13 8.72 20.29
C TRP A 91 8.70 9.24 20.36
N ARG A 92 8.04 9.28 19.20
CA ARG A 92 6.61 9.59 19.14
C ARG A 92 5.82 8.39 19.66
N SER A 93 4.73 8.69 20.37
CA SER A 93 3.89 7.70 21.04
C SER A 93 3.15 6.76 20.09
N PHE A 94 3.07 7.10 18.81
CA PHE A 94 2.39 6.28 17.81
C PHE A 94 3.36 5.49 16.93
N VAL A 95 2.88 4.34 16.45
CA VAL A 95 3.59 3.43 15.55
C VAL A 95 3.04 3.55 14.14
N LEU A 96 3.91 3.64 13.13
CA LEU A 96 3.55 3.54 11.72
C LEU A 96 3.65 2.09 11.25
N THR A 97 2.57 1.51 10.76
CA THR A 97 2.54 0.12 10.25
C THR A 97 2.38 0.13 8.74
N TYR A 98 3.32 -0.51 8.04
CA TYR A 98 3.31 -0.65 6.60
C TYR A 98 3.07 -2.10 6.21
N ASN A 99 2.20 -2.30 5.23
CA ASN A 99 1.85 -3.62 4.72
C ASN A 99 2.33 -3.77 3.28
N TRP A 100 2.81 -4.97 2.94
CA TRP A 100 3.24 -5.27 1.59
C TRP A 100 2.05 -5.43 0.65
N SER A 101 1.99 -4.61 -0.41
CA SER A 101 0.92 -4.60 -1.41
C SER A 101 1.16 -5.54 -2.60
N GLY A 102 2.30 -6.23 -2.65
CA GLY A 102 2.74 -7.01 -3.82
C GLY A 102 3.90 -6.36 -4.57
N SER A 103 4.09 -5.05 -4.41
CA SER A 103 5.21 -4.33 -5.04
C SER A 103 5.90 -3.30 -4.14
N ALA A 104 5.24 -2.88 -3.06
CA ALA A 104 5.75 -1.88 -2.13
C ALA A 104 5.18 -2.12 -0.72
N TYR A 105 5.80 -1.50 0.27
CA TYR A 105 5.24 -1.34 1.60
C TYR A 105 4.41 -0.07 1.63
N GLU A 106 3.16 -0.17 2.04
CA GLU A 106 2.19 0.93 2.03
C GLU A 106 1.59 1.10 3.42
N ILE A 107 1.46 2.35 3.86
CA ILE A 107 0.74 2.66 5.09
C ILE A 107 -0.73 2.89 4.80
N THR A 108 -1.61 2.34 5.64
CA THR A 108 -3.03 2.69 5.62
C THR A 108 -3.19 4.19 5.96
N PRO A 109 -3.91 4.98 5.14
CA PRO A 109 -4.11 6.39 5.41
C PRO A 109 -4.62 6.62 6.83
N ARG A 110 -3.97 7.51 7.58
CA ARG A 110 -4.32 7.77 8.98
C ARG A 110 -4.05 9.21 9.37
N VAL A 111 -4.85 9.70 10.32
CA VAL A 111 -4.67 11.02 10.92
C VAL A 111 -3.54 10.98 11.96
N GLN A 112 -2.53 11.83 11.78
CA GLN A 112 -1.47 12.12 12.73
C GLN A 112 -1.80 13.46 13.39
N LYS A 113 -2.29 13.41 14.64
CA LYS A 113 -2.80 14.60 15.32
C LYS A 113 -1.68 15.56 15.73
N GLY A 114 -1.83 16.84 15.39
CA GLY A 114 -0.88 17.89 15.79
C GLY A 114 0.55 17.77 15.22
N MET A 115 0.79 16.85 14.28
CA MET A 115 2.13 16.46 13.82
C MET A 115 2.59 17.13 12.50
N SER A 116 1.87 18.16 12.05
CA SER A 116 2.14 18.83 10.77
C SER A 116 3.32 19.80 10.77
N ASP A 117 4.10 19.75 9.68
CA ASP A 117 5.09 20.75 9.26
C ASP A 117 4.56 21.71 8.15
N CYS A 118 3.30 22.19 8.22
CA CYS A 118 2.73 23.05 7.16
C CYS A 118 3.31 24.48 7.12
N ARG A 119 3.59 24.97 5.90
CA ARG A 119 3.98 26.36 5.61
C ARG A 119 2.74 27.20 5.28
N GLY A 120 2.62 28.39 5.85
CA GLY A 120 1.56 29.34 5.50
C GLY A 120 1.81 30.01 4.13
N THR A 121 0.79 30.72 3.60
CA THR A 121 0.77 31.42 2.29
C THR A 121 1.87 32.48 2.05
N LYS A 122 2.80 32.71 2.98
CA LYS A 122 3.89 33.69 2.87
C LYS A 122 5.28 33.12 3.21
N GLY A 123 5.42 31.80 3.23
CA GLY A 123 6.72 31.17 3.49
C GLY A 123 7.21 31.25 4.95
N ALA A 124 6.39 31.73 5.88
CA ALA A 124 6.68 31.68 7.30
C ALA A 124 6.67 30.22 7.80
N ALA A 125 7.63 29.88 8.67
CA ALA A 125 7.77 28.56 9.27
C ALA A 125 6.63 28.21 10.24
N VAL A 126 6.47 26.91 10.45
CA VAL A 126 5.29 26.14 10.87
C VAL A 126 4.71 26.52 12.23
N LYS A 127 3.37 26.62 12.30
CA LYS A 127 2.61 26.51 13.57
C LYS A 127 2.28 25.04 13.85
N ARG A 128 2.79 24.50 14.96
CA ARG A 128 2.40 23.18 15.50
C ARG A 128 0.87 23.11 15.68
N GLY A 129 0.32 21.90 15.59
CA GLY A 129 -1.08 21.65 15.99
C GLY A 129 -2.05 21.24 14.88
N TYR A 130 -1.60 21.00 13.63
CA TYR A 130 -2.49 20.46 12.58
C TYR A 130 -2.46 18.95 12.46
N ASP A 131 -3.64 18.38 12.21
CA ASP A 131 -3.87 16.98 11.89
C ASP A 131 -3.54 16.71 10.42
N VAL A 132 -2.67 15.71 10.19
CA VAL A 132 -2.21 15.29 8.86
C VAL A 132 -2.72 13.90 8.54
N VAL A 133 -3.34 13.70 7.39
CA VAL A 133 -3.54 12.38 6.80
C VAL A 133 -2.38 12.09 5.86
N SER A 134 -1.52 11.15 6.26
CA SER A 134 -0.40 10.72 5.43
C SER A 134 -0.73 9.43 4.70
N THR A 135 -0.39 9.39 3.42
CA THR A 135 -0.24 8.15 2.66
C THR A 135 1.21 8.03 2.26
N GLN A 136 1.79 6.83 2.38
CA GLN A 136 3.20 6.60 2.13
C GLN A 136 3.39 5.21 1.54
N THR A 137 4.30 5.13 0.58
CA THR A 137 4.69 3.89 -0.06
C THR A 137 6.21 3.86 -0.16
N PHE A 138 6.85 2.74 0.14
CA PHE A 138 8.29 2.57 -0.06
C PHE A 138 8.66 1.18 -0.56
N ARG A 139 9.83 1.09 -1.19
CA ARG A 139 10.40 -0.15 -1.74
C ARG A 139 11.85 -0.29 -1.27
N PRO A 140 12.27 -1.48 -0.80
CA PRO A 140 13.68 -1.77 -0.61
C PRO A 140 14.45 -1.55 -1.92
N THR A 141 15.51 -0.77 -1.87
CA THR A 141 16.40 -0.49 -3.02
C THR A 141 17.73 -1.21 -2.87
N ARG A 142 18.12 -1.57 -1.64
CA ARG A 142 19.30 -2.37 -1.37
C ARG A 142 19.01 -3.38 -0.27
N VAL A 143 19.40 -4.63 -0.51
CA VAL A 143 19.24 -5.76 0.41
C VAL A 143 20.59 -6.43 0.58
N VAL A 144 20.99 -6.69 1.82
CA VAL A 144 22.24 -7.40 2.17
C VAL A 144 21.88 -8.55 3.10
N ASN A 145 22.27 -9.77 2.75
CA ASN A 145 21.95 -10.99 3.51
C ASN A 145 20.46 -11.13 3.84
N GLY A 146 19.59 -10.75 2.88
CA GLY A 146 18.14 -10.79 3.06
C GLY A 146 17.55 -9.65 3.91
N ARG A 147 18.34 -8.75 4.48
CA ARG A 147 17.90 -7.58 5.24
C ARG A 147 17.82 -6.35 4.34
N ALA A 148 16.72 -5.60 4.41
CA ALA A 148 16.63 -4.30 3.77
C ALA A 148 17.56 -3.29 4.46
N VAL A 149 18.51 -2.72 3.71
CA VAL A 149 19.47 -1.71 4.21
C VAL A 149 19.26 -0.34 3.60
N ALA A 150 18.53 -0.26 2.49
CA ALA A 150 18.05 1.00 1.94
C ALA A 150 16.67 0.84 1.30
N PHE A 151 15.91 1.92 1.30
CA PHE A 151 14.64 2.01 0.60
C PHE A 151 14.41 3.40 0.03
N SER A 152 13.54 3.48 -0.98
CA SER A 152 13.02 4.75 -1.48
C SER A 152 11.51 4.65 -1.64
N GLY A 153 10.85 5.79 -1.54
CA GLY A 153 9.40 5.84 -1.56
C GLY A 153 8.86 7.20 -1.89
N ARG A 154 7.55 7.29 -1.84
CA ARG A 154 6.79 8.51 -2.04
C ARG A 154 5.62 8.55 -1.08
N GLY A 155 5.18 9.74 -0.75
CA GLY A 155 3.97 9.93 0.04
C GLY A 155 3.28 11.24 -0.28
N LEU A 156 2.11 11.37 0.34
CA LEU A 156 1.21 12.49 0.24
C LEU A 156 0.72 12.83 1.64
N ASP A 157 0.87 14.09 2.04
CA ASP A 157 0.28 14.62 3.26
C ASP A 157 -0.88 15.56 2.95
N ALA A 158 -2.06 15.25 3.50
CA ALA A 158 -3.26 16.05 3.40
C ALA A 158 -3.68 16.59 4.78
N TYR A 159 -3.91 17.89 4.90
CA TYR A 159 -4.26 18.52 6.19
C TYR A 159 -5.78 18.57 6.39
N LYS A 160 -6.25 18.29 7.62
CA LYS A 160 -7.69 18.34 7.93
C LYS A 160 -8.09 19.52 8.81
N VAL A 161 -7.59 19.60 10.04
CA VAL A 161 -7.98 20.63 11.05
C VAL A 161 -6.84 20.80 12.06
N ASN A 162 -6.81 21.90 12.81
CA ASN A 162 -5.96 21.95 14.02
C ASN A 162 -6.63 21.32 15.24
N ASP A 163 -5.85 21.15 16.30
CA ASP A 163 -6.25 20.80 17.66
C ASP A 163 -7.42 21.61 18.23
N ARG A 164 -7.71 22.78 17.67
CA ARG A 164 -8.84 23.67 18.02
C ARG A 164 -9.99 23.64 17.02
N GLY A 165 -10.04 22.67 16.11
CA GLY A 165 -11.11 22.49 15.11
C GLY A 165 -11.15 23.55 14.01
N ARG A 166 -10.17 24.45 13.93
CA ARG A 166 -10.09 25.49 12.88
C ARG A 166 -9.38 24.94 11.64
N ARG A 167 -9.95 25.22 10.46
CA ARG A 167 -9.25 25.03 9.17
C ARG A 167 -8.11 26.05 9.11
N GLY A 168 -6.88 25.56 9.09
CA GLY A 168 -5.71 26.41 9.13
C GLY A 168 -5.55 27.24 7.87
N GLY A 169 -5.11 28.49 8.01
CA GLY A 169 -4.62 29.32 6.90
C GLY A 169 -3.33 28.82 6.24
N CYS A 170 -3.03 27.52 6.34
CA CYS A 170 -2.13 26.82 5.43
C CYS A 170 -2.95 26.50 4.17
N THR A 171 -2.44 26.79 2.97
CA THR A 171 -3.13 26.41 1.73
C THR A 171 -3.36 24.90 1.76
N ALA A 172 -4.62 24.46 1.78
CA ALA A 172 -4.95 23.06 1.72
C ALA A 172 -4.52 22.51 0.36
N GLY A 173 -3.64 21.51 0.35
CA GLY A 173 -3.15 20.91 -0.90
C GLY A 173 -1.89 20.08 -0.71
N ALA A 174 -2.08 18.80 -0.39
CA ALA A 174 -1.26 17.67 -0.83
C ALA A 174 0.24 17.97 -1.07
N TYR A 175 1.10 17.93 -0.05
CA TYR A 175 2.54 17.87 -0.34
C TYR A 175 2.88 16.46 -0.77
N THR A 176 3.28 16.29 -2.03
CA THR A 176 3.94 15.07 -2.47
C THR A 176 5.38 15.14 -2.01
N PHE A 177 5.85 14.07 -1.42
CA PHE A 177 7.24 13.95 -1.02
C PHE A 177 7.86 12.67 -1.53
N ALA A 178 9.15 12.74 -1.83
CA ALA A 178 10.01 11.58 -1.94
C ALA A 178 10.58 11.29 -0.55
N LEU A 179 10.70 10.01 -0.21
CA LEU A 179 11.38 9.56 0.99
C LEU A 179 12.49 8.59 0.63
N SER A 180 13.61 8.65 1.34
CA SER A 180 14.69 7.67 1.22
C SER A 180 15.19 7.29 2.59
N GLY A 181 15.31 5.99 2.85
CA GLY A 181 15.79 5.44 4.10
C GLY A 181 17.07 4.63 3.92
N LYS A 182 17.95 4.68 4.91
CA LYS A 182 19.13 3.81 5.02
C LYS A 182 19.25 3.30 6.45
N SER A 183 19.65 2.04 6.63
CA SER A 183 19.97 1.52 7.96
C SER A 183 21.12 2.33 8.57
N GLN A 184 21.02 2.62 9.86
CA GLN A 184 22.18 3.07 10.64
C GLN A 184 23.14 1.92 10.90
#